data_AF-A0A068J3I9-F1
#
_entry.id   AF-A0A068J3I9-F1
#
_cell.length_a   1.000
_cell.length_b   1.000
_cell.length_c   1.000
_cell.angle_alpha   90.00
_cell.angle_beta   90.00
_cell.angle_gamma   90.00
#
_symmetry.space_group_name_H-M   'P 1'
#
loop_
_entity.id
_entity.type
_entity.pdbx_description
1 polymer ?
#
loop_
_entity_poly.entity_id
_entity_poly.type
_entity_poly.pdbx_seq_one_letter_code
_entity_poly.pdbx_strand_id
1 'polypeptide(L)'
;DPSFVAYTDKKELIVGQAAKRQALNNPHNAFYSVVIFEIDSNGILSVTAKDKGTGQQQSVTIEGTSNLSNDEIDQMVKDAELNAEADSIAKDKINTFDKGNFYLQSGQKRLAELSPEEQTESRWIRFSKLMQNLENCLKEQDLLKCEKFIEEYERFSNDTNNTDVDLDDHV
;
A
#
# COMPACT_ATOMS: atom_id res chain seq x y z
N ASP A 1 20.35 -19.45 30.36
CA ASP A 1 21.41 -20.45 30.62
C ASP A 1 21.90 -21.08 29.32
N PRO A 2 23.21 -21.21 29.11
CA PRO A 2 23.74 -21.91 27.93
C PRO A 2 23.34 -23.38 27.96
N SER A 3 22.95 -23.92 26.81
CA SER A 3 22.62 -25.34 26.66
C SER A 3 23.89 -26.18 26.66
N PHE A 4 23.97 -27.18 27.55
CA PHE A 4 25.12 -28.09 27.66
C PHE A 4 24.85 -29.41 26.95
N VAL A 5 25.80 -29.85 26.13
CA VAL A 5 25.76 -31.12 25.39
C VAL A 5 27.12 -31.81 25.58
N ALA A 6 27.14 -33.12 25.82
CA ALA A 6 28.38 -33.90 25.93
C ALA A 6 28.18 -35.32 25.40
N TYR A 7 29.27 -36.03 25.12
CA TYR A 7 29.26 -37.45 24.74
C TYR A 7 29.90 -38.32 25.83
N THR A 8 29.36 -39.52 26.04
CA THR A 8 29.99 -40.55 26.87
C THR A 8 31.11 -41.27 26.12
N ASP A 9 31.98 -41.99 26.83
CA ASP A 9 33.04 -42.81 26.19
C ASP A 9 32.46 -43.92 25.29
N LYS A 10 31.17 -44.24 25.45
CA LYS A 10 30.38 -45.13 24.59
C LYS A 10 29.75 -44.41 23.39
N LYS A 11 30.08 -43.14 23.17
CA LYS A 11 29.53 -42.24 22.14
C LYS A 11 28.03 -41.95 22.27
N GLU A 12 27.48 -42.05 23.47
CA GLU A 12 26.08 -41.70 23.73
C GLU A 12 25.94 -40.19 23.99
N LEU A 13 24.90 -39.56 23.42
CA LEU A 13 24.61 -38.14 23.59
C LEU A 13 23.92 -37.88 24.94
N ILE A 14 24.44 -36.92 25.70
CA ILE A 14 23.81 -36.43 26.94
C ILE A 14 23.63 -34.91 26.93
N VAL A 15 22.55 -34.43 27.58
CA VAL A 15 22.15 -33.01 27.57
C VAL A 15 21.91 -32.46 28.98
N GLY A 16 22.01 -31.14 29.15
CA GLY A 16 21.58 -30.43 30.36
C GLY A 16 22.52 -30.61 31.57
N GLN A 17 21.96 -30.77 32.77
CA GLN A 17 22.77 -30.88 34.00
C GLN A 17 23.68 -32.11 34.02
N ALA A 18 23.29 -33.21 33.35
CA ALA A 18 24.12 -34.40 33.19
C ALA A 18 25.37 -34.08 32.34
N ALA A 19 25.20 -33.38 31.22
CA ALA A 19 26.31 -32.91 30.39
C ALA A 19 27.23 -31.93 31.14
N LYS A 20 26.65 -31.01 31.93
CA LYS A 20 27.40 -30.06 32.77
C LYS A 20 28.27 -30.73 33.84
N ARG A 21 27.84 -31.88 34.39
CA ARG A 21 28.61 -32.66 35.36
C ARG A 21 29.69 -33.53 34.72
N GLN A 22 29.47 -34.03 33.52
CA GLN A 22 30.46 -34.83 32.79
C GLN A 22 31.69 -34.02 32.38
N ALA A 23 31.47 -32.74 32.09
CA ALA A 23 32.51 -31.73 31.90
C ALA A 23 33.54 -31.65 33.06
N LEU A 24 33.14 -31.97 34.29
CA LEU A 24 34.02 -31.98 35.47
C LEU A 24 34.80 -33.29 35.63
N ASN A 25 34.22 -34.43 35.22
CA ASN A 25 34.80 -35.76 35.44
C ASN A 25 35.57 -36.30 34.22
N ASN A 26 35.31 -35.79 33.01
CA ASN A 26 36.00 -36.16 31.78
C ASN A 26 36.44 -34.89 31.00
N PRO A 27 37.44 -34.15 31.51
CA PRO A 27 37.85 -32.86 30.94
C PRO A 27 38.49 -32.98 29.55
N HIS A 28 38.92 -34.18 29.14
CA HIS A 28 39.56 -34.41 27.85
C HIS A 28 38.57 -34.77 26.72
N ASN A 29 37.36 -35.26 27.04
CA ASN A 29 36.36 -35.70 26.05
C ASN A 29 35.05 -34.87 26.08
N ALA A 30 34.94 -33.91 27.00
CA ALA A 30 33.82 -32.98 27.05
C ALA A 30 34.02 -31.83 26.05
N PHE A 31 33.37 -31.92 24.90
CA PHE A 31 33.33 -30.84 23.91
C PHE A 31 32.42 -29.72 24.40
N TYR A 32 32.97 -28.51 24.55
CA TYR A 32 32.22 -27.31 24.90
C TYR A 32 32.03 -26.46 23.65
N SER A 33 31.03 -26.77 22.83
CA SER A 33 30.67 -25.92 21.69
C SER A 33 29.59 -24.93 22.13
N VAL A 34 29.87 -23.63 21.99
CA VAL A 34 28.88 -22.56 22.17
C VAL A 34 28.35 -22.20 20.80
N VAL A 35 27.04 -22.29 20.61
CA VAL A 35 26.35 -21.83 19.40
C VAL A 35 25.60 -20.54 19.75
N ILE A 36 25.91 -19.47 19.03
CA ILE A 36 25.29 -18.16 19.15
C ILE A 36 24.40 -17.96 17.93
N PHE A 37 23.14 -17.57 18.16
CA PHE A 37 22.19 -17.21 17.11
C PHE A 37 21.93 -15.71 17.21
N GLU A 38 22.27 -14.98 16.16
CA GLU A 38 22.01 -13.55 16.05
C GLU A 38 21.03 -13.32 14.90
N ILE A 39 19.98 -12.53 15.16
CA ILE A 39 19.02 -12.09 14.16
C ILE A 39 19.13 -10.57 14.09
N ASP A 40 19.42 -10.03 12.91
CA ASP A 40 19.46 -8.59 12.69
C ASP A 40 18.08 -8.02 12.31
N SER A 41 17.95 -6.69 12.28
CA SER A 41 16.72 -6.00 11.88
C SER A 41 16.29 -6.25 10.43
N ASN A 42 17.17 -6.84 9.61
CA ASN A 42 16.92 -7.20 8.21
C ASN A 42 16.48 -8.67 8.07
N GLY A 43 16.39 -9.42 9.18
CA GLY A 43 15.97 -10.82 9.18
C GLY A 43 17.08 -11.81 8.78
N ILE A 44 18.34 -11.39 8.76
CA ILE A 44 19.48 -12.27 8.49
C ILE A 44 19.81 -13.04 9.77
N LEU A 45 19.85 -14.38 9.66
CA LEU A 45 20.22 -15.27 10.76
C LEU A 45 21.71 -15.59 10.68
N SER A 46 22.50 -15.12 11.65
CA SER A 46 23.91 -15.47 11.79
C SER A 46 24.09 -16.53 12.87
N VAL A 47 24.74 -17.65 12.53
CA VAL A 47 25.04 -18.75 13.45
C VAL A 47 26.54 -18.86 13.63
N THR A 48 27.03 -18.58 14.85
CA THR A 48 28.45 -18.72 15.19
C THR A 48 28.64 -19.88 16.15
N ALA A 49 29.43 -20.88 15.74
CA ALA A 49 29.84 -22.00 16.57
C ALA A 49 31.29 -21.83 17.02
N LYS A 50 31.51 -21.78 18.34
CA LYS A 50 32.83 -21.70 18.95
C LYS A 50 33.12 -22.96 19.76
N ASP A 51 34.12 -23.71 19.37
CA ASP A 51 34.65 -24.84 20.16
C ASP A 51 35.66 -24.31 21.20
N LYS A 52 35.33 -24.43 22.49
CA LYS A 52 36.22 -23.98 23.57
C LYS A 52 37.38 -24.92 23.86
N GLY A 53 37.39 -26.16 23.34
CA GLY A 53 38.52 -27.08 23.49
C GLY A 53 39.71 -26.71 22.59
N THR A 54 39.43 -26.32 21.35
CA THR A 54 40.44 -25.96 20.34
C THR A 54 40.57 -24.45 20.10
N GLY A 55 39.60 -23.66 20.56
CA GLY A 55 39.53 -22.21 20.32
C GLY A 55 39.04 -21.83 18.91
N GLN A 56 38.79 -22.81 18.04
CA GLN A 56 38.34 -22.59 16.67
C GLN A 56 36.89 -22.08 16.65
N GLN A 57 36.65 -21.12 15.75
CA GLN A 57 35.34 -20.51 15.53
C GLN A 57 34.97 -20.72 14.06
N GLN A 58 33.76 -21.20 13.82
CA GLN A 58 33.17 -21.23 12.49
C GLN A 58 31.84 -20.48 12.54
N SER A 59 31.63 -19.61 11.56
CA SER A 59 30.38 -18.86 11.42
C SER A 59 29.74 -19.20 10.10
N VAL A 60 28.42 -19.35 10.11
CA VAL A 60 27.58 -19.55 8.93
C VAL A 60 26.49 -18.50 8.99
N THR A 61 26.45 -17.64 7.98
CA THR A 61 25.37 -16.66 7.81
C THR A 61 24.33 -17.27 6.89
N ILE A 62 23.11 -17.43 7.40
CA ILE A 62 21.95 -17.82 6.61
C ILE A 62 21.24 -16.50 6.27
N GLU A 63 21.62 -15.94 5.13
CA GLU A 63 20.84 -14.90 4.46
C GLU A 63 19.48 -15.53 4.17
N GLY A 64 18.42 -14.92 4.68
CA GLY A 64 17.07 -15.44 4.52
C GLY A 64 16.85 -15.75 3.05
N THR A 65 16.55 -17.01 2.73
CA THR A 65 16.16 -17.41 1.39
C THR A 65 14.81 -16.76 1.08
N SER A 66 14.82 -15.49 0.68
CA SER A 66 13.84 -15.06 -0.28
C SER A 66 14.08 -15.95 -1.49
N ASN A 67 13.12 -16.80 -1.82
CA ASN A 67 13.12 -17.60 -3.06
C ASN A 67 13.06 -16.73 -4.32
N LEU A 68 13.28 -15.41 -4.17
CA LEU A 68 13.28 -14.42 -5.21
C LEU A 68 14.74 -14.00 -5.39
N SER A 69 15.26 -14.21 -6.58
CA SER A 69 16.51 -13.63 -7.02
C SER A 69 16.42 -12.10 -7.01
N ASN A 70 17.57 -11.42 -6.97
CA ASN A 70 17.61 -9.96 -7.10
C ASN A 70 16.91 -9.48 -8.39
N ASP A 71 16.96 -10.27 -9.46
CA ASP A 71 16.28 -9.98 -10.73
C ASP A 71 14.74 -10.03 -10.59
N GLU A 72 14.21 -10.95 -9.77
CA GLU A 72 12.77 -11.02 -9.48
C GLU A 72 12.32 -9.87 -8.59
N ILE A 73 13.15 -9.42 -7.65
CA ILE A 73 12.87 -8.23 -6.84
C ILE A 73 12.83 -6.98 -7.72
N ASP A 74 13.81 -6.81 -8.61
CA ASP A 74 13.86 -5.67 -9.54
C ASP A 74 12.66 -5.68 -10.50
N GLN A 75 12.27 -6.86 -10.99
CA GLN A 75 11.07 -7.01 -11.81
C GLN A 75 9.79 -6.69 -11.03
N MET A 76 9.69 -7.10 -9.77
CA MET A 76 8.54 -6.76 -8.90
C MET A 76 8.45 -5.26 -8.62
N VAL A 77 9.58 -4.57 -8.41
CA VAL A 77 9.61 -3.11 -8.23
C VAL A 77 9.13 -2.41 -9.51
N LYS A 78 9.63 -2.84 -10.66
CA LYS A 78 9.24 -2.28 -11.96
C LYS A 78 7.78 -2.54 -12.29
N ASP A 79 7.27 -3.73 -12.01
CA ASP A 79 5.86 -4.07 -12.20
C ASP A 79 4.97 -3.27 -11.23
N ALA A 80 5.42 -3.02 -10.00
CA ALA A 80 4.70 -2.18 -9.05
C ALA A 80 4.63 -0.71 -9.51
N GLU A 81 5.72 -0.16 -10.07
CA GLU A 81 5.74 1.20 -10.62
C GLU A 81 4.82 1.34 -11.85
N LEU A 82 4.87 0.37 -12.76
CA LEU A 82 4.00 0.35 -13.94
C LEU A 82 2.51 0.23 -13.57
N ASN A 83 2.20 -0.56 -12.54
CA ASN A 83 0.83 -0.70 -12.05
C ASN A 83 0.39 0.50 -11.20
N ALA A 84 1.30 1.20 -10.51
CA ALA A 84 0.95 2.41 -9.76
C ALA A 84 0.38 3.52 -10.66
N GLU A 85 0.94 3.68 -11.86
CA GLU A 85 0.42 4.64 -12.85
C GLU A 85 -0.94 4.18 -13.41
N ALA A 86 -1.09 2.89 -13.70
CA ALA A 86 -2.37 2.31 -14.15
C ALA A 86 -3.48 2.42 -13.08
N ASP A 87 -3.13 2.19 -11.81
CA ASP A 87 -4.02 2.30 -10.65
C ASP A 87 -4.41 3.75 -10.39
N SER A 88 -3.49 4.70 -10.55
CA SER A 88 -3.78 6.14 -10.46
C SER A 88 -4.79 6.54 -11.54
N ILE A 89 -4.54 6.13 -12.79
CA ILE A 89 -5.44 6.40 -13.91
C ILE A 89 -6.82 5.77 -13.65
N ALA A 90 -6.87 4.53 -13.15
CA ALA A 90 -8.13 3.87 -12.81
C ALA A 90 -8.89 4.59 -11.68
N LYS A 91 -8.18 5.05 -10.66
CA LYS A 91 -8.75 5.81 -9.55
C LYS A 91 -9.30 7.16 -10.01
N ASP A 92 -8.57 7.87 -10.86
CA ASP A 92 -9.01 9.15 -11.41
C ASP A 92 -10.24 8.98 -12.30
N LYS A 93 -10.29 7.89 -13.08
CA LYS A 93 -11.46 7.50 -13.88
C LYS A 93 -12.71 7.28 -13.02
N ILE A 94 -12.58 6.54 -11.91
CA ILE A 94 -13.69 6.30 -10.97
C ILE A 94 -14.15 7.62 -10.35
N ASN A 95 -13.21 8.45 -9.89
CA ASN A 95 -13.51 9.74 -9.29
C ASN A 95 -14.26 10.67 -10.26
N THR A 96 -13.82 10.76 -11.51
CA THR A 96 -14.50 11.53 -12.56
C THR A 96 -15.91 11.02 -12.83
N PHE A 97 -16.11 9.70 -12.87
CA PHE A 97 -17.42 9.10 -13.06
C PHE A 97 -18.36 9.39 -11.89
N ASP A 98 -17.90 9.22 -10.65
CA ASP A 98 -18.67 9.47 -9.44
C ASP A 98 -19.06 10.94 -9.31
N LYS A 99 -18.10 11.86 -9.54
CA LYS A 99 -18.35 13.30 -9.61
C LYS A 99 -19.37 13.66 -10.68
N GLY A 100 -19.21 13.12 -11.89
CA GLY A 100 -20.14 13.36 -13.00
C GLY A 100 -21.56 12.92 -12.67
N ASN A 101 -21.74 11.74 -12.08
CA ASN A 101 -23.06 11.25 -11.65
C ASN A 101 -23.66 12.12 -10.54
N PHE A 102 -22.86 12.51 -9.57
CA PHE A 102 -23.29 13.40 -8.48
C PHE A 102 -23.78 14.75 -9.02
N TYR A 103 -23.03 15.36 -9.94
CA TYR A 103 -23.40 16.63 -10.57
C TYR A 103 -24.60 16.49 -11.51
N LEU A 104 -24.70 15.39 -12.27
CA LEU A 104 -25.87 15.12 -13.11
C LEU A 104 -27.15 15.06 -12.28
N GLN A 105 -27.14 14.31 -11.18
CA GLN A 105 -28.31 14.21 -10.29
C GLN A 105 -28.66 15.55 -9.66
N SER A 106 -27.66 16.29 -9.19
CA SER A 106 -27.85 17.60 -8.58
C SER A 106 -28.41 18.61 -9.59
N GLY A 107 -27.87 18.63 -10.82
CA GLY A 107 -28.31 19.51 -11.90
C GLY A 107 -29.71 19.16 -12.41
N GLN A 108 -30.03 17.87 -12.54
CA GLN A 108 -31.39 17.42 -12.91
C GLN A 108 -32.43 17.83 -11.86
N LYS A 109 -32.09 17.69 -10.57
CA LYS A 109 -32.96 18.16 -9.49
C LYS A 109 -33.20 19.67 -9.60
N ARG A 110 -32.15 20.45 -9.82
CA ARG A 110 -32.26 21.91 -9.98
C ARG A 110 -33.10 22.29 -11.19
N LEU A 111 -32.95 21.60 -12.31
CA LEU A 111 -33.78 21.78 -13.51
C LEU A 111 -35.27 21.47 -13.24
N ALA A 112 -35.56 20.48 -12.40
CA ALA A 112 -36.93 20.11 -12.02
C ALA A 112 -37.60 21.14 -11.08
N GLU A 113 -36.80 21.92 -10.36
CA GLU A 113 -37.26 22.96 -9.43
C GLU A 113 -37.48 24.32 -10.12
N LEU A 114 -37.09 24.47 -11.40
CA LEU A 114 -37.23 25.73 -12.14
C LEU A 114 -38.68 26.08 -12.48
N SER A 115 -39.02 27.35 -12.32
CA SER A 115 -40.29 27.89 -12.80
C SER A 115 -40.38 27.89 -14.34
N PRO A 116 -41.60 27.92 -14.92
CA PRO A 116 -41.77 27.97 -16.38
C PRO A 116 -41.11 29.18 -17.05
N GLU A 117 -40.97 30.30 -16.33
CA GLU A 117 -40.33 31.53 -16.83
C GLU A 117 -38.81 31.33 -16.92
N GLU A 118 -38.18 30.79 -15.88
CA GLU A 118 -36.74 30.49 -15.83
C GLU A 118 -36.33 29.46 -16.88
N GLN A 119 -37.18 28.47 -17.17
CA GLN A 119 -36.89 27.45 -18.18
C GLN A 119 -36.68 28.02 -19.59
N THR A 120 -37.22 29.20 -19.87
CA THR A 120 -37.05 29.89 -21.17
C THR A 120 -35.78 30.73 -21.24
N GLU A 121 -35.10 30.94 -20.13
CA GLU A 121 -33.86 31.72 -20.11
C GLU A 121 -32.73 30.98 -20.83
N SER A 122 -31.96 31.74 -21.62
CA SER A 122 -30.80 31.21 -22.34
C SER A 122 -29.78 30.52 -21.43
N ARG A 123 -29.69 30.93 -20.17
CA ARG A 123 -28.83 30.30 -19.15
C ARG A 123 -29.28 28.87 -18.86
N TRP A 124 -30.56 28.69 -18.53
CA TRP A 124 -31.12 27.38 -18.16
C TRP A 124 -31.26 26.44 -19.36
N ILE A 125 -31.48 26.97 -20.56
CA ILE A 125 -31.43 26.18 -21.81
C ILE A 125 -30.02 25.61 -22.04
N ARG A 126 -28.97 26.42 -21.83
CA ARG A 126 -27.58 25.95 -21.92
C ARG A 126 -27.26 24.91 -20.85
N PHE A 127 -27.71 25.13 -19.62
CA PHE A 127 -27.52 24.21 -18.52
C PHE A 127 -28.22 22.86 -18.74
N SER A 128 -29.45 22.87 -19.25
CA SER A 128 -30.17 21.67 -19.65
C SER A 128 -29.41 20.87 -20.71
N LYS A 129 -28.86 21.55 -21.72
CA LYS A 129 -28.02 20.92 -22.75
C LYS A 129 -26.72 20.35 -22.17
N LEU A 130 -26.09 21.05 -21.23
CA LEU A 130 -24.90 20.57 -20.52
C LEU A 130 -25.20 19.28 -19.75
N MET A 131 -26.31 19.20 -19.02
CA MET A 131 -26.74 17.99 -18.30
C MET A 131 -26.99 16.81 -19.24
N GLN A 132 -27.60 17.05 -20.40
CA GLN A 132 -27.80 16.01 -21.40
C GLN A 132 -26.46 15.51 -21.98
N ASN A 133 -25.51 16.42 -22.24
CA ASN A 133 -24.18 16.04 -22.72
C ASN A 133 -23.39 15.25 -21.67
N LEU A 134 -23.49 15.64 -20.39
CA LEU A 134 -22.87 14.93 -19.27
C LEU A 134 -23.45 13.52 -19.12
N GLU A 135 -24.78 13.38 -19.22
CA GLU A 135 -25.45 12.07 -19.19
C GLU A 135 -24.98 11.16 -20.35
N ASN A 136 -24.93 11.68 -21.57
CA ASN A 136 -24.48 10.91 -22.72
C ASN A 136 -23.02 10.48 -22.58
N CYS A 137 -22.17 11.39 -22.10
CA CYS A 137 -20.78 11.08 -21.85
C CYS A 137 -20.58 9.97 -20.81
N LEU A 138 -21.34 10.00 -19.70
CA LEU A 138 -21.29 8.97 -18.67
C LEU A 138 -21.78 7.61 -19.18
N LYS A 139 -22.78 7.59 -20.09
CA LYS A 139 -23.24 6.37 -20.77
C LYS A 139 -22.21 5.81 -21.75
N GLU A 140 -21.54 6.68 -22.49
CA GLU A 140 -20.49 6.31 -23.44
C GLU A 140 -19.16 5.95 -22.76
N GLN A 141 -19.04 6.19 -21.45
CA GLN A 141 -17.81 6.02 -20.66
C GLN A 141 -16.60 6.80 -21.22
N ASP A 142 -16.86 7.93 -21.89
CA ASP A 142 -15.83 8.80 -22.46
C ASP A 142 -15.35 9.83 -21.40
N LEU A 143 -14.56 9.36 -20.45
CA LEU A 143 -14.21 10.13 -19.26
C LEU A 143 -13.46 11.45 -19.56
N LEU A 144 -12.72 11.50 -20.67
CA LEU A 144 -12.03 12.71 -21.15
C LEU A 144 -13.01 13.81 -21.58
N LYS A 145 -14.14 13.44 -22.19
CA LYS A 145 -15.21 14.41 -22.48
C LYS A 145 -15.95 14.80 -21.21
N CYS A 146 -16.15 13.86 -20.29
CA CYS A 146 -16.95 14.08 -19.09
C CYS A 146 -16.28 15.10 -18.17
N GLU A 147 -14.96 15.04 -18.05
CA GLU A 147 -14.17 16.00 -17.28
C GLU A 147 -14.39 17.45 -17.76
N LYS A 148 -14.46 17.69 -19.08
CA LYS A 148 -14.76 19.02 -19.63
C LYS A 148 -16.15 19.51 -19.26
N PHE A 149 -17.16 18.63 -19.30
CA PHE A 149 -18.52 18.99 -18.91
C PHE A 149 -18.66 19.18 -17.41
N ILE A 150 -17.89 18.45 -16.60
CA ILE A 150 -17.79 18.64 -15.16
C ILE A 150 -17.20 20.03 -14.84
N GLU A 151 -16.10 20.42 -15.47
CA GLU A 151 -15.55 21.77 -15.30
C GLU A 151 -16.54 22.86 -15.71
N GLU A 152 -17.28 22.66 -16.80
CA GLU A 152 -18.30 23.60 -17.26
C GLU A 152 -19.45 23.72 -16.25
N TYR A 153 -19.85 22.61 -15.61
CA TYR A 153 -20.84 22.61 -14.53
C TYR A 153 -20.34 23.39 -13.31
N GLU A 154 -19.09 23.18 -12.89
CA GLU A 154 -18.50 23.89 -11.75
C GLU A 154 -18.43 25.40 -12.01
N ARG A 155 -18.08 25.82 -13.23
CA ARG A 155 -18.13 27.23 -13.64
C ARG A 155 -19.54 27.78 -13.56
N PHE A 156 -20.52 27.05 -14.11
CA PHE A 156 -21.93 27.45 -14.05
C PHE A 156 -22.42 27.59 -12.60
N SER A 157 -22.06 26.66 -11.72
CA SER A 157 -22.42 26.70 -10.30
C SER A 157 -21.78 27.89 -9.58
N ASN A 158 -20.51 28.18 -9.85
CA ASN A 158 -19.81 29.31 -9.24
C ASN A 158 -20.40 30.66 -9.69
N ASP A 159 -20.78 30.77 -10.96
CA ASP A 159 -21.46 31.97 -11.48
C ASP A 159 -22.83 32.20 -10.84
N THR A 160 -23.52 31.16 -10.37
CA THR A 160 -24.79 31.32 -9.62
C THR A 160 -24.59 31.78 -8.18
N ASN A 161 -23.50 31.38 -7.53
CA ASN A 161 -23.22 31.77 -6.15
C ASN A 161 -22.65 33.20 -6.04
N ASN A 162 -22.01 33.69 -7.12
CA ASN A 162 -21.41 35.03 -7.14
C ASN A 162 -22.40 36.15 -7.48
N THR A 163 -23.62 35.81 -7.93
CA THR A 163 -24.68 36.80 -8.18
C THR A 163 -25.51 37.17 -6.95
N ASP A 164 -25.29 36.53 -5.80
CA ASP A 164 -25.96 36.81 -4.52
C ASP A 164 -25.19 37.77 -3.59
N VAL A 165 -24.12 38.43 -4.08
CA VAL A 165 -23.28 39.33 -3.25
C VAL A 165 -23.57 40.82 -3.47
N ASP A 166 -24.44 41.21 -4.43
CA ASP A 166 -24.67 42.64 -4.77
C ASP A 166 -26.14 43.08 -4.64
N LEU A 167 -26.83 42.77 -3.54
CA LEU A 167 -28.16 43.35 -3.26
C LEU A 167 -28.41 43.80 -1.80
N ASP A 168 -27.39 43.90 -0.95
CA ASP A 168 -27.58 44.47 0.40
C ASP A 168 -26.51 45.52 0.72
N ASP A 169 -26.65 46.68 0.08
CA ASP A 169 -26.20 47.96 0.64
C ASP A 169 -27.21 49.05 0.24
N HIS A 170 -28.37 49.02 0.91
CA HIS A 170 -29.22 50.20 1.08
C HIS A 170 -28.83 50.92 2.37
N VAL A 171 -28.08 52.02 2.25
CA VAL A 171 -28.30 53.28 3.01
C VAL A 171 -27.99 54.47 2.11
#